data_AF-D4AK19-F1
#
_entry.id   AF-D4AK19-F1
#
_cell.length_a   1.000
_cell.length_b   1.000
_cell.length_c   1.000
_cell.angle_alpha   90.00
_cell.angle_beta   90.00
_cell.angle_gamma   90.00
#
_symmetry.space_group_name_H-M   'P 1'
#
loop_
_entity.id
_entity.type
_entity.pdbx_description
1 polymer ?
#
loop_
_entity_poly.entity_id
_entity_poly.type
_entity_poly.pdbx_seq_one_letter_code
_entity_poly.pdbx_strand_id
1 'polypeptide(L)'
;MFPSSNLDAILPKSISRRRRTQALLECIALEANEVAGDTSETTHLTRRGLPVVQNSAERAAKRNEGVVVKVPPGREPVPLELSPKPVAVNGIEHSYVPRPIHDWHREYIRVHKDLKKEEQKIDTSNPIPAKLKDLRKNFAALQKRYLYESSQIRSAHEADDRQCDIDNIEADLRKVMNGTLPVPNSREAGKIIKNLALLKEERDLILSSLGKQFIRHHYPLFVNERRCVSGSQSSPSVEPLLLWDKRAYEPLHVEKDEFSPKTPCSIVDIQPNPDSFIFEAQRQYKASNESFKYISVLTTFRALLRMFIPYPKKSIEQVLRLLFASRPMTDFPSAIPSLAEYATPKITVDAKEAASWKHVKTNNRRGVFVGYDMDCLAEATLQRIPSKLFWDIAVEWERWRHEKNLPDTLSKSLGGAFISDMNEAFEARR
;
A
#
# COMPACT_ATOMS: atom_id res chain seq x y z
N MET A 1 -14.26 -15.72 15.30
CA MET A 1 -13.89 -14.73 16.33
C MET A 1 -12.41 -14.92 16.63
N PHE A 2 -11.63 -13.84 16.61
CA PHE A 2 -10.19 -13.88 16.84
C PHE A 2 -9.78 -12.72 17.75
N PRO A 3 -8.67 -12.82 18.50
CA PRO A 3 -8.08 -11.64 19.13
C PRO A 3 -7.83 -10.54 18.08
N SER A 4 -8.15 -9.28 18.38
CA SER A 4 -7.98 -8.17 17.43
C SER A 4 -6.52 -8.00 16.98
N SER A 5 -5.55 -8.41 17.83
CA SER A 5 -4.13 -8.46 17.46
C SER A 5 -3.81 -9.39 16.28
N ASN A 6 -4.63 -10.43 16.07
CA ASN A 6 -4.49 -11.38 14.97
C ASN A 6 -5.28 -10.97 13.72
N LEU A 7 -6.22 -10.03 13.83
CA LEU A 7 -7.01 -9.55 12.70
C LEU A 7 -6.12 -9.02 11.58
N ASP A 8 -5.09 -8.25 11.94
CA ASP A 8 -4.11 -7.68 10.99
C ASP A 8 -3.43 -8.75 10.13
N ALA A 9 -3.35 -10.00 10.57
CA ALA A 9 -2.78 -11.08 9.77
C ALA A 9 -3.75 -11.59 8.69
N ILE A 10 -5.07 -11.46 8.89
CA ILE A 10 -6.12 -12.00 8.01
C ILE A 10 -6.71 -10.87 7.14
N LEU A 11 -7.16 -9.80 7.78
CA LEU A 11 -7.82 -8.64 7.19
C LEU A 11 -7.10 -7.35 7.61
N PRO A 12 -5.88 -7.10 7.09
CA PRO A 12 -5.13 -5.91 7.46
C PRO A 12 -5.81 -4.64 6.97
N LYS A 13 -5.81 -3.64 7.85
CA LYS A 13 -6.38 -2.31 7.57
C LYS A 13 -5.39 -1.37 6.86
N SER A 14 -4.14 -1.81 6.65
CA SER A 14 -3.05 -1.05 6.03
C SER A 14 -2.20 -1.95 5.14
N ILE A 15 -1.75 -1.46 3.98
CA ILE A 15 -0.90 -2.22 3.05
C ILE A 15 0.45 -2.59 3.66
N SER A 16 0.92 -1.82 4.66
CA SER A 16 2.14 -2.13 5.41
C SER A 16 2.04 -3.48 6.16
N ARG A 17 0.81 -3.88 6.51
CA ARG A 17 0.45 -5.13 7.17
C ARG A 17 -0.07 -6.19 6.21
N ARG A 18 -0.10 -5.94 4.90
CA ARG A 18 -0.39 -6.98 3.90
C ARG A 18 0.63 -8.11 4.00
N ARG A 19 0.13 -9.33 4.16
CA ARG A 19 0.90 -10.57 4.35
C ARG A 19 0.36 -11.67 3.44
N ARG A 20 1.08 -12.79 3.39
CA ARG A 20 0.71 -13.99 2.64
C ARG A 20 -0.73 -14.47 2.92
N THR A 21 -1.17 -14.44 4.18
CA THR A 21 -2.51 -14.91 4.55
C THR A 21 -3.61 -14.06 3.90
N GLN A 22 -3.46 -12.73 3.89
CA GLN A 22 -4.36 -11.85 3.15
C GLN A 22 -4.29 -12.13 1.64
N ALA A 23 -3.09 -12.29 1.08
CA ALA A 23 -2.95 -12.59 -0.34
C ALA A 23 -3.69 -13.89 -0.73
N LEU A 24 -3.66 -14.91 0.15
CA LEU A 24 -4.46 -16.12 -0.03
C LEU A 24 -5.96 -15.85 0.11
N LEU A 25 -6.36 -15.01 1.07
CA LEU A 25 -7.76 -14.62 1.26
C LEU A 25 -8.32 -13.91 0.02
N GLU A 26 -7.56 -13.00 -0.61
CA GLU A 26 -7.91 -12.34 -1.89
C GLU A 26 -8.17 -13.34 -3.03
N CYS A 27 -7.62 -14.56 -2.95
CA CYS A 27 -7.79 -15.58 -3.97
C CYS A 27 -9.05 -16.43 -3.77
N ILE A 28 -9.61 -16.49 -2.57
CA ILE A 28 -10.69 -17.44 -2.23
C ILE A 28 -11.93 -16.76 -1.65
N ALA A 29 -11.83 -15.53 -1.17
CA ALA A 29 -12.93 -14.78 -0.61
C ALA A 29 -13.54 -13.88 -1.67
N LEU A 30 -14.87 -13.84 -1.70
CA LEU A 30 -15.64 -12.87 -2.46
C LEU A 30 -15.64 -11.55 -1.67
N GLU A 31 -15.95 -11.67 -0.38
CA GLU A 31 -15.94 -10.58 0.58
C GLU A 31 -15.33 -11.02 1.89
N ALA A 32 -14.72 -10.07 2.61
CA ALA A 32 -14.29 -10.25 3.98
C ALA A 32 -14.59 -8.97 4.76
N ASN A 33 -15.57 -9.05 5.67
CA ASN A 33 -16.06 -7.92 6.44
C ASN A 33 -15.76 -8.15 7.93
N GLU A 34 -15.15 -7.16 8.60
CA GLU A 34 -15.16 -7.14 10.06
C GLU A 34 -16.57 -6.72 10.50
N VAL A 35 -17.31 -7.64 11.11
CA VAL A 35 -18.69 -7.41 11.56
C VAL A 35 -18.68 -6.63 12.87
N ALA A 36 -17.77 -6.97 13.76
CA ALA A 36 -17.60 -6.33 15.05
C ALA A 36 -16.13 -6.37 15.48
N GLY A 37 -15.64 -5.32 16.13
CA GLY A 37 -14.27 -5.28 16.63
C GLY A 37 -13.99 -4.08 17.55
N ASP A 38 -12.82 -4.10 18.18
CA ASP A 38 -12.32 -2.95 18.93
C ASP A 38 -11.92 -1.83 17.96
N THR A 39 -12.85 -0.89 17.74
CA THR A 39 -12.64 0.27 16.88
C THR A 39 -11.85 1.40 17.56
N SER A 40 -11.42 1.23 18.83
CA SER A 40 -10.57 2.22 19.51
C SER A 40 -9.10 2.14 19.08
N GLU A 41 -8.72 1.07 18.37
CA GLU A 41 -7.38 0.87 17.81
C GLU A 41 -7.06 1.92 16.73
N THR A 42 -6.06 2.77 16.97
CA THR A 42 -5.70 3.88 16.07
C THR A 42 -4.38 3.69 15.31
N THR A 43 -3.62 2.64 15.57
CA THR A 43 -2.28 2.45 14.97
C THR A 43 -2.37 2.33 13.45
N HIS A 44 -3.39 1.65 12.92
CA HIS A 44 -3.57 1.58 11.48
C HIS A 44 -3.91 2.95 10.88
N LEU A 45 -4.73 3.76 11.56
CA LEU A 45 -5.15 5.10 11.10
C LEU A 45 -3.93 6.01 10.89
N THR A 46 -2.99 6.01 11.84
CA THR A 46 -1.76 6.83 11.75
C THR A 46 -0.86 6.40 10.60
N ARG A 47 -0.76 5.10 10.30
CA ARG A 47 0.05 4.58 9.18
C ARG A 47 -0.51 4.94 7.81
N ARG A 48 -1.84 4.97 7.69
CA ARG A 48 -2.52 5.28 6.42
C ARG A 48 -2.52 6.77 6.11
N GLY A 49 -2.59 7.60 7.15
CA GLY A 49 -2.79 9.03 7.02
C GLY A 49 -4.28 9.38 6.86
N LEU A 50 -4.61 10.61 7.26
CA LEU A 50 -6.00 11.09 7.34
C LEU A 50 -6.77 11.00 6.01
N PRO A 51 -6.22 11.45 4.86
CA PRO A 51 -6.97 11.45 3.60
C PRO A 51 -7.38 10.04 3.16
N VAL A 52 -6.50 9.06 3.36
CA VAL A 52 -6.74 7.66 3.00
C VAL A 52 -7.82 7.04 3.89
N VAL A 53 -7.77 7.31 5.19
CA VAL A 53 -8.80 6.86 6.16
C VAL A 53 -10.16 7.44 5.81
N GLN A 54 -10.23 8.74 5.53
CA GLN A 54 -11.47 9.42 5.16
C GLN A 54 -12.05 8.86 3.86
N ASN A 55 -11.24 8.71 2.82
CA ASN A 55 -11.69 8.11 1.55
C ASN A 55 -12.23 6.69 1.76
N SER A 56 -11.51 5.85 2.52
CA SER A 56 -11.95 4.49 2.84
C SER A 56 -13.31 4.48 3.58
N ALA A 57 -13.49 5.36 4.56
CA ALA A 57 -14.74 5.49 5.31
C ALA A 57 -15.90 6.01 4.43
N GLU A 58 -15.66 7.01 3.61
CA GLU A 58 -16.65 7.53 2.65
C GLU A 58 -17.11 6.46 1.66
N ARG A 59 -16.19 5.62 1.17
CA ARG A 59 -16.53 4.50 0.27
C ARG A 59 -17.34 3.41 0.98
N ALA A 60 -17.09 3.16 2.26
CA ALA A 60 -17.88 2.24 3.06
C ALA A 60 -19.29 2.82 3.29
N ALA A 61 -19.39 4.10 3.66
CA ALA A 61 -20.67 4.79 3.87
C ALA A 61 -21.55 4.76 2.60
N LYS A 62 -20.98 5.09 1.43
CA LYS A 62 -21.69 5.02 0.13
C LYS A 62 -22.21 3.63 -0.22
N ARG A 63 -21.52 2.57 0.23
CA ARG A 63 -21.96 1.18 -0.01
C ARG A 63 -23.00 0.74 1.00
N ASN A 64 -22.90 1.21 2.25
CA ASN A 64 -23.90 0.95 3.29
C ASN A 64 -25.28 1.55 2.95
N GLU A 65 -25.34 2.67 2.23
CA GLU A 65 -26.60 3.22 1.70
C GLU A 65 -27.42 2.19 0.91
N GLY A 66 -26.75 1.23 0.23
CA GLY A 66 -27.41 0.14 -0.49
C GLY A 66 -27.64 -1.14 0.31
N VAL A 67 -26.99 -1.32 1.46
CA VAL A 67 -27.00 -2.58 2.25
C VAL A 67 -27.84 -2.46 3.53
N VAL A 68 -28.21 -1.25 3.96
CA VAL A 68 -29.05 -0.95 5.14
C VAL A 68 -28.66 -1.78 6.37
N VAL A 69 -27.39 -1.73 6.77
CA VAL A 69 -26.97 -2.30 8.06
C VAL A 69 -27.35 -1.32 9.17
N LYS A 70 -28.28 -1.75 10.03
CA LYS A 70 -28.68 -0.99 11.22
C LYS A 70 -27.66 -1.21 12.34
N VAL A 71 -27.02 -0.12 12.77
CA VAL A 71 -26.11 -0.11 13.92
C VAL A 71 -26.94 0.07 15.20
N PRO A 72 -26.89 -0.87 16.17
CA PRO A 72 -27.56 -0.71 17.44
C PRO A 72 -26.99 0.49 18.23
N PRO A 73 -27.81 1.21 19.02
CA PRO A 73 -27.30 2.27 19.89
C PRO A 73 -26.20 1.78 20.83
N GLY A 74 -25.10 2.52 20.94
CA GLY A 74 -23.92 2.16 21.73
C GLY A 74 -22.97 1.18 21.03
N ARG A 75 -23.25 0.79 19.79
CA ARG A 75 -22.39 -0.07 18.95
C ARG A 75 -21.77 0.70 17.78
N GLU A 76 -21.93 2.01 17.75
CA GLU A 76 -21.34 2.87 16.75
C GLU A 76 -19.80 2.81 16.82
N PRO A 77 -19.10 2.81 15.67
CA PRO A 77 -17.65 2.91 15.66
C PRO A 77 -17.18 4.15 16.44
N VAL A 78 -16.12 3.97 17.24
CA VAL A 78 -15.48 5.08 17.95
C VAL A 78 -15.06 6.17 16.95
N PRO A 79 -15.50 7.43 17.12
CA PRO A 79 -15.15 8.50 16.20
C PRO A 79 -13.63 8.70 16.11
N LEU A 80 -13.15 9.00 14.90
CA LEU A 80 -11.73 9.30 14.66
C LEU A 80 -11.31 10.56 15.44
N GLU A 81 -10.47 10.38 16.46
CA GLU A 81 -9.88 11.48 17.20
C GLU A 81 -8.66 12.05 16.44
N LEU A 82 -8.65 13.37 16.23
CA LEU A 82 -7.57 14.08 15.56
C LEU A 82 -6.52 14.59 16.55
N SER A 83 -5.31 14.84 16.04
CA SER A 83 -4.25 15.49 16.82
C SER A 83 -4.70 16.87 17.31
N PRO A 84 -4.32 17.27 18.53
CA PRO A 84 -4.63 18.60 19.05
C PRO A 84 -3.93 19.67 18.22
N LYS A 85 -4.47 20.90 18.16
CA LYS A 85 -3.75 22.04 17.59
C LYS A 85 -2.47 22.32 18.41
N PRO A 86 -1.34 22.68 17.76
CA PRO A 86 -0.14 23.08 18.48
C PRO A 86 -0.44 24.30 19.34
N VAL A 87 0.02 24.27 20.59
CA VAL A 87 -0.08 25.39 21.52
C VAL A 87 0.82 26.52 21.03
N ALA A 88 0.27 27.75 21.00
CA ALA A 88 1.06 28.95 20.77
C ALA A 88 1.99 29.21 21.97
N VAL A 89 3.28 29.40 21.69
CA VAL A 89 4.27 29.78 22.71
C VAL A 89 4.79 31.17 22.36
N ASN A 90 4.78 32.06 23.36
CA ASN A 90 5.16 33.47 23.20
C ASN A 90 4.37 34.18 22.09
N GLY A 91 3.10 33.81 21.90
CA GLY A 91 2.24 34.39 20.85
C GLY A 91 2.52 33.91 19.43
N ILE A 92 3.49 33.00 19.23
CA ILE A 92 3.80 32.44 17.92
C ILE A 92 2.83 31.29 17.63
N GLU A 93 1.96 31.49 16.64
CA GLU A 93 1.12 30.43 16.11
C GLU A 93 1.91 29.50 15.18
N HIS A 94 1.61 28.21 15.24
CA HIS A 94 2.24 27.20 14.40
C HIS A 94 1.22 26.58 13.46
N SER A 95 1.62 26.35 12.21
CA SER A 95 0.78 25.67 11.22
C SER A 95 0.35 24.29 11.72
N TYR A 96 -0.96 24.05 11.70
CA TYR A 96 -1.60 22.80 12.10
C TYR A 96 -1.81 21.90 10.90
N VAL A 97 -1.37 20.64 11.02
CA VAL A 97 -1.62 19.60 10.02
C VAL A 97 -2.50 18.52 10.68
N PRO A 98 -3.77 18.40 10.29
CA PRO A 98 -4.70 17.44 10.89
C PRO A 98 -4.25 16.01 10.57
N ARG A 99 -4.22 15.16 11.60
CA ARG A 99 -3.80 13.76 11.50
C ARG A 99 -4.45 12.95 12.62
N PRO A 100 -4.55 11.62 12.50
CA PRO A 100 -5.02 10.77 13.60
C PRO A 100 -4.19 10.99 14.87
N ILE A 101 -4.86 10.95 16.02
CA ILE A 101 -4.18 11.08 17.31
C ILE A 101 -3.17 9.95 17.52
N HIS A 102 -2.12 10.24 18.28
CA HIS A 102 -1.11 9.29 18.73
C HIS A 102 -1.09 9.34 20.25
N ASP A 103 -0.68 8.27 20.93
CA ASP A 103 -0.69 8.21 22.40
C ASP A 103 0.07 9.37 23.05
N TRP A 104 1.21 9.74 22.47
CA TRP A 104 2.03 10.85 22.97
C TRP A 104 1.34 12.22 22.84
N HIS A 105 0.37 12.40 21.93
CA HIS A 105 -0.44 13.62 21.88
C HIS A 105 -1.30 13.76 23.14
N ARG A 106 -1.79 12.65 23.73
CA ARG A 106 -2.52 12.69 25.00
C ARG A 106 -1.62 13.18 26.14
N GLU A 107 -0.37 12.72 26.15
CA GLU A 107 0.66 13.21 27.07
C GLU A 107 0.94 14.70 26.86
N TYR A 108 1.09 15.16 25.62
CA TYR A 108 1.24 16.59 25.30
C TYR A 108 0.11 17.45 25.87
N ILE A 109 -1.15 17.03 25.69
CA ILE A 109 -2.32 17.73 26.24
C ILE A 109 -2.29 17.74 27.77
N ARG A 110 -1.97 16.61 28.39
CA ARG A 110 -1.89 16.47 29.85
C ARG A 110 -0.82 17.38 30.44
N VAL A 111 0.41 17.30 29.93
CA VAL A 111 1.55 18.10 30.41
C VAL A 111 1.28 19.60 30.25
N HIS A 112 0.64 20.01 29.15
CA HIS A 112 0.24 21.41 28.97
C HIS A 112 -0.78 21.89 30.01
N LYS A 113 -1.79 21.06 30.31
CA LYS A 113 -2.79 21.36 31.35
C LYS A 113 -2.14 21.47 32.73
N ASP A 114 -1.24 20.55 33.05
CA ASP A 114 -0.52 20.53 34.33
C ASP A 114 0.43 21.73 34.46
N LEU A 115 1.13 22.09 33.37
CA LEU A 115 1.97 23.28 33.31
C LEU A 115 1.16 24.54 33.63
N LYS A 116 0.02 24.75 32.96
CA LYS A 116 -0.86 25.91 33.23
C LYS A 116 -1.35 25.97 34.67
N LYS A 117 -1.72 24.82 35.25
CA LYS A 117 -2.17 24.74 36.65
C LYS A 117 -1.07 25.09 37.63
N GLU A 118 0.16 24.66 37.38
CA GLU A 118 1.30 24.98 38.25
C GLU A 118 1.77 26.42 38.06
N GLU A 119 1.69 26.98 36.84
CA GLU A 119 1.98 28.40 36.58
C GLU A 119 1.04 29.36 37.31
N GLN A 120 -0.24 28.98 37.47
CA GLN A 120 -1.22 29.76 38.22
C GLN A 120 -0.98 29.76 39.74
N LYS A 121 -0.19 28.81 40.26
CA LYS A 121 0.13 28.71 41.70
C LYS A 121 1.38 29.48 42.09
N ILE A 122 2.08 30.08 41.12
CA ILE A 122 3.32 30.81 41.39
C ILE A 122 3.00 32.14 42.05
N ASP A 123 3.52 32.32 43.25
CA ASP A 123 3.65 33.62 43.87
C ASP A 123 4.99 34.24 43.42
N THR A 124 4.96 35.48 42.91
CA THR A 124 6.10 36.15 42.23
C THR A 124 7.35 36.32 43.09
N SER A 125 7.26 36.03 44.39
CA SER A 125 8.30 36.27 45.39
C SER A 125 9.16 35.03 45.73
N ASN A 126 8.84 33.84 45.20
CA ASN A 126 9.52 32.58 45.54
C ASN A 126 10.31 31.97 44.37
N PRO A 127 11.38 31.20 44.65
CA PRO A 127 12.11 30.46 43.62
C PRO A 127 11.21 29.47 42.89
N ILE A 128 11.42 29.33 41.58
CA ILE A 128 10.61 28.47 40.71
C ILE A 128 10.59 27.03 41.25
N PRO A 129 9.41 26.44 41.51
CA PRO A 129 9.32 25.06 41.97
C PRO A 129 9.99 24.08 41.00
N ALA A 130 10.73 23.09 41.53
CA ALA A 130 11.39 22.07 40.71
C ALA A 130 10.40 21.34 39.77
N LYS A 131 9.20 21.05 40.26
CA LYS A 131 8.09 20.48 39.49
C LYS A 131 7.73 21.31 38.25
N LEU A 132 7.73 22.65 38.37
CA LEU A 132 7.45 23.53 37.24
C LEU A 132 8.58 23.48 36.22
N LYS A 133 9.84 23.46 36.67
CA LYS A 133 11.01 23.36 35.79
C LYS A 133 10.96 22.07 34.97
N ASP A 134 10.60 20.95 35.59
CA ASP A 134 10.45 19.65 34.92
C ASP A 134 9.30 19.63 33.92
N LEU A 135 8.13 20.19 34.28
CA LEU A 135 6.99 20.34 33.38
C LEU A 135 7.33 21.20 32.17
N ARG A 136 8.03 22.33 32.35
CA ARG A 136 8.50 23.19 31.25
C ARG A 136 9.44 22.44 30.31
N LYS A 137 10.40 21.69 30.87
CA LYS A 137 11.34 20.88 30.06
C LYS A 137 10.61 19.80 29.27
N ASN A 138 9.68 19.08 29.90
CA ASN A 138 8.91 18.03 29.23
C ASN A 138 8.01 18.62 28.14
N PHE A 139 7.28 19.69 28.44
CA PHE A 139 6.44 20.39 27.47
C PHE A 139 7.25 20.89 26.26
N ALA A 140 8.40 21.52 26.49
CA ALA A 140 9.27 22.00 25.42
C ALA A 140 9.75 20.85 24.51
N ALA A 141 10.08 19.68 25.08
CA ALA A 141 10.46 18.51 24.30
C ALA A 141 9.30 17.98 23.45
N LEU A 142 8.11 17.85 24.03
CA LEU A 142 6.91 17.39 23.33
C LEU A 142 6.46 18.38 22.25
N GLN A 143 6.56 19.69 22.52
CA GLN A 143 6.28 20.73 21.54
C GLN A 143 7.28 20.68 20.37
N LYS A 144 8.59 20.57 20.66
CA LYS A 144 9.62 20.43 19.62
C LYS A 144 9.35 19.20 18.74
N ARG A 145 8.99 18.06 19.35
CA ARG A 145 8.58 16.86 18.63
C ARG A 145 7.35 17.12 17.75
N TYR A 146 6.31 17.77 18.29
CA TYR A 146 5.09 18.08 17.55
C TYR A 146 5.37 18.92 16.31
N LEU A 147 6.17 19.97 16.45
CA LEU A 147 6.51 20.87 15.35
C LEU A 147 7.36 20.16 14.29
N TYR A 148 8.31 19.33 14.73
CA TYR A 148 9.11 18.51 13.82
C TYR A 148 8.26 17.52 13.02
N GLU A 149 7.41 16.73 13.69
CA GLU A 149 6.51 15.77 13.03
C GLU A 149 5.53 16.49 12.08
N SER A 150 4.98 17.64 12.48
CA SER A 150 4.06 18.41 11.63
C SER A 150 4.75 18.95 10.37
N SER A 151 6.01 19.38 10.49
CA SER A 151 6.83 19.77 9.33
C SER A 151 7.08 18.59 8.39
N GLN A 152 7.51 17.45 8.92
CA GLN A 152 7.76 16.24 8.11
C GLN A 152 6.49 15.77 7.37
N ILE A 153 5.34 15.76 8.06
CA ILE A 153 4.07 15.34 7.46
C ILE A 153 3.65 16.33 6.37
N ARG A 154 3.76 17.65 6.61
CA ARG A 154 3.44 18.66 5.58
C ARG A 154 4.27 18.46 4.32
N SER A 155 5.59 18.39 4.45
CA SER A 155 6.48 18.19 3.30
C SER A 155 6.25 16.82 2.63
N ALA A 156 5.85 15.78 3.39
CA ALA A 156 5.45 14.51 2.80
C ALA A 156 4.19 14.61 1.96
N HIS A 157 3.18 15.39 2.40
CA HIS A 157 1.98 15.68 1.60
C HIS A 157 2.34 16.47 0.34
N GLU A 158 3.14 17.53 0.46
CA GLU A 158 3.57 18.34 -0.69
C GLU A 158 4.34 17.49 -1.73
N ALA A 159 5.20 16.58 -1.28
CA ALA A 159 5.89 15.63 -2.17
C ALA A 159 4.92 14.63 -2.81
N ASP A 160 3.92 14.15 -2.05
CA ASP A 160 2.92 13.21 -2.55
C ASP A 160 1.95 13.87 -3.55
N ASP A 161 1.65 15.16 -3.42
CA ASP A 161 0.88 15.91 -4.42
C ASP A 161 1.61 15.92 -5.77
N ARG A 162 2.92 16.20 -5.78
CA ARG A 162 3.75 16.08 -7.00
C ARG A 162 3.82 14.65 -7.51
N GLN A 163 3.88 13.67 -6.62
CA GLN A 163 3.82 12.26 -6.99
C GLN A 163 2.46 11.88 -7.61
N CYS A 164 1.35 12.44 -7.15
CA CYS A 164 0.03 12.24 -7.75
C CYS A 164 0.00 12.73 -9.20
N ASP A 165 0.55 13.92 -9.46
CA ASP A 165 0.60 14.49 -10.80
C ASP A 165 1.48 13.65 -11.73
N ILE A 166 2.62 13.15 -11.25
CA ILE A 166 3.46 12.18 -11.97
C ILE A 166 2.65 10.92 -12.30
N ASP A 167 1.97 10.34 -11.29
CA ASP A 167 1.21 9.11 -11.46
C ASP A 167 0.07 9.27 -12.48
N ASN A 168 -0.57 10.44 -12.54
CA ASN A 168 -1.63 10.77 -13.50
C ASN A 168 -1.09 10.83 -14.93
N ILE A 169 0.06 11.49 -15.14
CA ILE A 169 0.72 11.52 -16.44
C ILE A 169 1.11 10.11 -16.88
N GLU A 170 1.70 9.32 -15.98
CA GLU A 170 2.07 7.93 -16.28
C GLU A 170 0.85 7.07 -16.62
N ALA A 171 -0.29 7.29 -15.95
CA ALA A 171 -1.53 6.59 -16.27
C ALA A 171 -2.05 6.92 -17.68
N ASP A 172 -1.95 8.17 -18.11
CA ASP A 172 -2.29 8.53 -19.48
C ASP A 172 -1.32 7.92 -20.50
N LEU A 173 -0.03 7.85 -20.17
CA LEU A 173 0.94 7.11 -21.00
C LEU A 173 0.63 5.60 -21.07
N ARG A 174 0.13 4.99 -19.99
CA ARG A 174 -0.34 3.58 -20.02
C ARG A 174 -1.53 3.42 -20.98
N LYS A 175 -2.45 4.39 -21.01
CA LYS A 175 -3.56 4.43 -21.98
C LYS A 175 -3.06 4.62 -23.42
N VAL A 176 -1.92 5.28 -23.65
CA VAL A 176 -1.29 5.31 -24.97
C VAL A 176 -0.72 3.94 -25.33
N MET A 177 -0.04 3.28 -24.38
CA MET A 177 0.56 1.96 -24.60
C MET A 177 -0.49 0.89 -24.93
N ASN A 178 -1.64 0.89 -24.25
CA ASN A 178 -2.74 -0.04 -24.51
C ASN A 178 -3.62 0.36 -25.71
N GLY A 179 -3.37 1.52 -26.34
CA GLY A 179 -4.08 1.99 -27.54
C GLY A 179 -5.38 2.74 -27.28
N THR A 180 -5.74 3.00 -26.03
CA THR A 180 -6.93 3.79 -25.67
C THR A 180 -6.75 5.27 -26.00
N LEU A 181 -5.54 5.80 -25.88
CA LEU A 181 -5.19 7.17 -26.26
C LEU A 181 -4.21 7.19 -27.45
N PRO A 182 -4.30 8.19 -28.34
CA PRO A 182 -3.33 8.34 -29.41
C PRO A 182 -1.97 8.81 -28.86
N VAL A 183 -0.89 8.52 -29.59
CA VAL A 183 0.43 9.06 -29.28
C VAL A 183 0.39 10.59 -29.37
N PRO A 184 0.83 11.33 -28.31
CA PRO A 184 0.82 12.80 -28.30
C PRO A 184 1.59 13.40 -29.48
N ASN A 185 1.22 14.62 -29.87
CA ASN A 185 2.02 15.33 -30.87
C ASN A 185 3.33 15.87 -30.28
N SER A 186 4.29 16.24 -31.14
CA SER A 186 5.63 16.71 -30.70
C SER A 186 5.57 17.88 -29.69
N ARG A 187 4.65 18.83 -29.86
CA ARG A 187 4.50 19.97 -28.94
C ARG A 187 3.96 19.51 -27.59
N GLU A 188 2.95 18.65 -27.57
CA GLU A 188 2.41 18.05 -26.34
C GLU A 188 3.44 17.16 -25.64
N ALA A 189 4.13 16.30 -26.39
CA ALA A 189 5.20 15.45 -25.86
C ALA A 189 6.30 16.28 -25.18
N GLY A 190 6.74 17.38 -25.81
CA GLY A 190 7.69 18.30 -25.20
C GLY A 190 7.19 18.93 -23.90
N LYS A 191 5.89 19.27 -23.81
CA LYS A 191 5.28 19.75 -22.56
C LYS A 191 5.22 18.65 -21.50
N ILE A 192 4.82 17.44 -21.86
CA ILE A 192 4.73 16.29 -20.95
C ILE A 192 6.11 15.96 -20.38
N ILE A 193 7.14 15.86 -21.23
CA ILE A 193 8.52 15.57 -20.81
C ILE A 193 9.03 16.65 -19.86
N LYS A 194 8.86 17.93 -20.21
CA LYS A 194 9.28 19.05 -19.36
C LYS A 194 8.54 19.04 -18.02
N ASN A 195 7.22 18.80 -18.05
CA ASN A 195 6.41 18.76 -16.83
C ASN A 195 6.83 17.60 -15.92
N LEU A 196 7.03 16.39 -16.48
CA LEU A 196 7.52 15.23 -15.72
C LEU A 196 8.88 15.49 -15.08
N ALA A 197 9.81 16.12 -15.81
CA ALA A 197 11.13 16.46 -15.27
C ALA A 197 11.01 17.45 -14.11
N LEU A 198 10.23 18.52 -14.27
CA LEU A 198 10.00 19.53 -13.22
C LEU A 198 9.33 18.92 -11.98
N LEU A 199 8.26 18.14 -12.14
CA LEU A 199 7.57 17.50 -11.02
C LEU A 199 8.48 16.54 -10.25
N LYS A 200 9.32 15.77 -10.96
CA LYS A 200 10.31 14.88 -10.33
C LYS A 200 11.36 15.67 -9.56
N GLU A 201 11.88 16.75 -10.14
CA GLU A 201 12.86 17.63 -9.49
C GLU A 201 12.29 18.30 -8.24
N GLU A 202 11.09 18.88 -8.32
CA GLU A 202 10.41 19.51 -7.18
C GLU A 202 10.13 18.49 -6.06
N ARG A 203 9.63 17.30 -6.42
CA ARG A 203 9.42 16.21 -5.47
C ARG A 203 10.73 15.83 -4.78
N ASP A 204 11.80 15.62 -5.54
CA ASP A 204 13.09 15.17 -5.01
C ASP A 204 13.74 16.24 -4.13
N LEU A 205 13.55 17.52 -4.45
CA LEU A 205 13.97 18.64 -3.63
C LEU A 205 13.23 18.63 -2.27
N ILE A 206 11.91 18.45 -2.27
CA ILE A 206 11.13 18.35 -1.02
C ILE A 206 11.58 17.14 -0.21
N LEU A 207 11.74 15.97 -0.85
CA LEU A 207 12.19 14.75 -0.19
C LEU A 207 13.59 14.92 0.42
N SER A 208 14.49 15.68 -0.21
CA SER A 208 15.83 15.93 0.32
C SER A 208 15.83 16.66 1.68
N SER A 209 14.77 17.39 2.00
CA SER A 209 14.57 18.06 3.29
C SER A 209 14.09 17.12 4.41
N LEU A 210 13.60 15.94 4.05
CA LEU A 210 13.08 14.95 5.00
C LEU A 210 14.19 14.10 5.61
N GLY A 211 13.94 13.54 6.79
CA GLY A 211 14.88 12.62 7.43
C GLY A 211 15.06 11.34 6.61
N LYS A 212 16.30 10.83 6.47
CA LYS A 212 16.59 9.58 5.72
C LYS A 212 15.72 8.39 6.14
N GLN A 213 15.44 8.25 7.44
CA GLN A 213 14.57 7.20 7.97
C GLN A 213 13.12 7.37 7.50
N PHE A 214 12.63 8.62 7.45
CA PHE A 214 11.31 8.94 6.96
C PHE A 214 11.18 8.57 5.47
N ILE A 215 12.14 8.99 4.65
CA ILE A 215 12.17 8.68 3.21
C ILE A 215 12.24 7.17 2.96
N ARG A 216 13.05 6.44 3.74
CA ARG A 216 13.22 4.99 3.53
C ARG A 216 12.01 4.16 3.98
N HIS A 217 11.30 4.61 5.02
CA HIS A 217 10.33 3.76 5.71
C HIS A 217 8.90 4.26 5.68
N HIS A 218 8.68 5.57 5.74
CA HIS A 218 7.35 6.17 5.88
C HIS A 218 6.81 6.66 4.54
N TYR A 219 7.58 7.47 3.80
CA TYR A 219 7.11 8.07 2.55
C TYR A 219 6.64 7.03 1.51
N PRO A 220 7.37 5.93 1.23
CA PRO A 220 6.91 4.92 0.27
C PRO A 220 5.63 4.22 0.71
N LEU A 221 5.43 4.04 2.03
CA LEU A 221 4.19 3.45 2.55
C LEU A 221 3.03 4.43 2.35
N PHE A 222 3.24 5.70 2.65
CA PHE A 222 2.23 6.75 2.48
C PHE A 222 1.74 6.85 1.03
N VAL A 223 2.67 6.93 0.08
CA VAL A 223 2.37 6.94 -1.36
C VAL A 223 1.61 5.67 -1.77
N ASN A 224 2.07 4.50 -1.29
CA ASN A 224 1.46 3.23 -1.68
C ASN A 224 0.06 3.02 -1.05
N GLU A 225 -0.19 3.51 0.16
CA GLU A 225 -1.54 3.50 0.78
C GLU A 225 -2.52 4.27 -0.10
N ARG A 226 -2.18 5.50 -0.50
CA ARG A 226 -3.01 6.30 -1.41
C ARG A 226 -3.31 5.57 -2.72
N ARG A 227 -2.26 5.03 -3.37
CA ARG A 227 -2.37 4.33 -4.65
C ARG A 227 -3.21 3.04 -4.56
N CYS A 228 -3.28 2.39 -3.40
CA CYS A 228 -4.03 1.14 -3.21
C CYS A 228 -5.50 1.34 -2.80
N VAL A 229 -5.87 2.52 -2.32
CA VAL A 229 -7.21 2.81 -1.78
C VAL A 229 -8.05 3.57 -2.77
N SER A 230 -7.40 4.42 -3.56
CA SER A 230 -8.07 5.34 -4.47
C SER A 230 -8.36 4.65 -5.79
N GLY A 231 -9.62 4.70 -6.26
CA GLY A 231 -9.95 4.63 -7.69
C GLY A 231 -9.52 5.90 -8.44
N SER A 232 -8.33 6.42 -8.10
CA SER A 232 -7.70 7.56 -8.77
C SER A 232 -7.36 7.15 -10.20
N GLN A 233 -7.26 8.11 -11.13
CA GLN A 233 -6.77 7.85 -12.49
C GLN A 233 -5.40 7.14 -12.50
N SER A 234 -4.62 7.31 -11.44
CA SER A 234 -3.32 6.69 -11.22
C SER A 234 -3.33 5.25 -10.69
N SER A 235 -4.48 4.72 -10.25
CA SER A 235 -4.58 3.31 -9.84
C SER A 235 -4.91 2.43 -11.06
N PRO A 236 -4.19 1.30 -11.23
CA PRO A 236 -4.51 0.26 -12.20
C PRO A 236 -5.97 -0.22 -12.14
N SER A 237 -6.51 -0.31 -10.92
CA SER A 237 -7.86 -0.80 -10.65
C SER A 237 -8.74 0.27 -10.03
N VAL A 238 -10.01 0.29 -10.42
CA VAL A 238 -11.07 1.11 -9.81
C VAL A 238 -11.40 0.63 -8.39
N GLU A 239 -11.12 -0.65 -8.11
CA GLU A 239 -11.33 -1.24 -6.79
C GLU A 239 -10.10 -1.08 -5.89
N PRO A 240 -10.30 -0.87 -4.57
CA PRO A 240 -9.21 -0.92 -3.62
C PRO A 240 -8.49 -2.28 -3.64
N LEU A 241 -7.21 -2.29 -3.31
CA LEU A 241 -6.45 -3.53 -3.18
C LEU A 241 -6.85 -4.34 -1.94
N LEU A 242 -6.96 -3.68 -0.78
CA LEU A 242 -7.26 -4.37 0.48
C LEU A 242 -8.74 -4.71 0.57
N LEU A 243 -9.06 -5.94 0.98
CA LEU A 243 -10.44 -6.36 1.28
C LEU A 243 -11.09 -5.47 2.36
N TRP A 244 -10.31 -4.96 3.31
CA TRP A 244 -10.77 -3.98 4.31
C TRP A 244 -11.40 -2.73 3.69
N ASP A 245 -10.81 -2.23 2.60
CA ASP A 245 -11.32 -1.04 1.91
C ASP A 245 -12.51 -1.37 1.00
N LYS A 246 -12.78 -2.66 0.80
CA LYS A 246 -13.99 -3.20 0.16
C LYS A 246 -15.06 -3.58 1.18
N ARG A 247 -14.95 -3.20 2.46
CA ARG A 247 -15.99 -3.48 3.48
C ARG A 247 -17.32 -2.78 3.20
N ALA A 248 -18.45 -3.48 3.28
CA ALA A 248 -19.76 -2.88 2.97
C ALA A 248 -20.22 -1.83 4.00
N TYR A 249 -19.72 -1.89 5.23
CA TYR A 249 -20.09 -1.05 6.36
C TYR A 249 -18.92 -0.96 7.35
N GLU A 250 -19.00 -0.02 8.31
CA GLU A 250 -18.05 0.03 9.43
C GLU A 250 -18.39 -1.04 10.49
N PRO A 251 -17.38 -1.68 11.11
CA PRO A 251 -17.60 -2.70 12.13
C PRO A 251 -18.31 -2.13 13.36
N LEU A 252 -19.18 -2.94 13.97
CA LEU A 252 -19.77 -2.60 15.27
C LEU A 252 -18.68 -2.52 16.35
N HIS A 253 -18.77 -1.52 17.21
CA HIS A 253 -17.88 -1.42 18.35
C HIS A 253 -18.19 -2.50 19.39
N VAL A 254 -17.14 -3.22 19.80
CA VAL A 254 -17.17 -4.14 20.93
C VAL A 254 -16.05 -3.79 21.90
N GLU A 255 -16.40 -3.79 23.18
CA GLU A 255 -15.46 -3.54 24.27
C GLU A 255 -14.69 -4.83 24.61
N LYS A 256 -13.47 -4.66 25.11
CA LYS A 256 -12.55 -5.77 25.43
C LYS A 256 -13.07 -6.71 26.52
N ASP A 257 -14.00 -6.25 27.35
CA ASP A 257 -14.56 -6.98 28.49
C ASP A 257 -15.84 -7.76 28.13
N GLU A 258 -16.33 -7.64 26.90
CA GLU A 258 -17.47 -8.40 26.39
C GLU A 258 -17.14 -9.86 26.07
N PHE A 259 -15.86 -10.21 25.94
CA PHE A 259 -15.41 -11.55 25.59
C PHE A 259 -14.58 -12.19 26.71
N SER A 260 -14.54 -13.53 26.70
CA SER A 260 -13.64 -14.32 27.54
C SER A 260 -12.63 -15.06 26.65
N PRO A 261 -11.31 -14.88 26.83
CA PRO A 261 -10.67 -13.98 27.81
C PRO A 261 -10.92 -12.50 27.49
N LYS A 262 -10.78 -11.63 28.51
CA LYS A 262 -10.99 -10.16 28.43
C LYS A 262 -9.91 -9.48 27.59
N THR A 263 -9.90 -9.80 26.31
CA THR A 263 -8.98 -9.28 25.30
C THR A 263 -9.80 -8.69 24.16
N PRO A 264 -9.31 -7.61 23.51
CA PRO A 264 -9.94 -7.13 22.28
C PRO A 264 -10.12 -8.27 21.28
N CYS A 265 -11.35 -8.44 20.80
CA CYS A 265 -11.71 -9.48 19.84
C CYS A 265 -12.41 -8.85 18.64
N SER A 266 -12.24 -9.50 17.48
CA SER A 266 -12.91 -9.17 16.25
C SER A 266 -13.69 -10.38 15.70
N ILE A 267 -14.86 -10.11 15.14
CA ILE A 267 -15.69 -11.04 14.40
C ILE A 267 -15.56 -10.68 12.93
N VAL A 268 -15.10 -11.63 12.13
CA VAL A 268 -14.92 -11.47 10.69
C VAL A 268 -15.85 -12.45 10.00
N ASP A 269 -16.61 -11.94 9.05
CA ASP A 269 -17.38 -12.73 8.10
C ASP A 269 -16.58 -12.85 6.80
N ILE A 270 -16.37 -14.09 6.33
CA ILE A 270 -15.62 -14.39 5.12
C ILE A 270 -16.53 -15.18 4.20
N GLN A 271 -16.95 -14.55 3.12
CA GLN A 271 -17.81 -15.17 2.12
C GLN A 271 -16.92 -15.81 1.03
N PRO A 272 -17.06 -17.12 0.75
CA PRO A 272 -16.25 -17.79 -0.25
C PRO A 272 -16.59 -17.32 -1.68
N ASN A 273 -15.59 -17.29 -2.56
CA ASN A 273 -15.73 -16.99 -3.98
C ASN A 273 -15.67 -18.28 -4.82
N PRO A 274 -16.81 -18.83 -5.27
CA PRO A 274 -16.81 -20.01 -6.15
C PRO A 274 -16.24 -19.72 -7.56
N ASP A 275 -16.27 -18.44 -7.96
CA ASP A 275 -15.81 -17.93 -9.26
C ASP A 275 -14.41 -17.31 -9.16
N SER A 276 -13.65 -17.69 -8.13
CA SER A 276 -12.26 -17.30 -7.99
C SER A 276 -11.42 -17.80 -9.17
N PHE A 277 -10.47 -16.98 -9.60
CA PHE A 277 -9.55 -17.29 -10.70
C PHE A 277 -8.73 -18.58 -10.47
N ILE A 278 -8.51 -18.98 -9.21
CA ILE A 278 -7.81 -20.23 -8.88
C ILE A 278 -8.69 -21.42 -9.23
N PHE A 279 -9.96 -21.39 -8.84
CA PHE A 279 -10.91 -22.46 -9.14
C PHE A 279 -11.29 -22.50 -10.62
N GLU A 280 -11.40 -21.33 -11.26
CA GLU A 280 -11.59 -21.25 -12.70
C GLU A 280 -10.41 -21.88 -13.45
N ALA A 281 -9.17 -21.52 -13.10
CA ALA A 281 -7.99 -22.13 -13.69
C ALA A 281 -7.96 -23.65 -13.46
N GLN A 282 -8.28 -24.12 -12.25
CA GLN A 282 -8.36 -25.56 -11.97
C GLN A 282 -9.33 -26.28 -12.91
N ARG A 283 -10.53 -25.71 -13.13
CA ARG A 283 -11.53 -26.26 -14.06
C ARG A 283 -10.99 -26.28 -15.50
N GLN A 284 -10.36 -25.20 -15.95
CA GLN A 284 -9.78 -25.10 -17.29
C GLN A 284 -8.66 -26.14 -17.52
N TYR A 285 -7.68 -26.24 -16.61
CA TYR A 285 -6.59 -27.23 -16.72
C TYR A 285 -7.11 -28.66 -16.66
N LYS A 286 -8.13 -28.94 -15.85
CA LYS A 286 -8.77 -30.26 -15.80
C LYS A 286 -9.45 -30.60 -17.12
N ALA A 287 -10.17 -29.65 -17.72
CA ALA A 287 -10.83 -29.83 -19.02
C ALA A 287 -9.83 -30.07 -20.15
N SER A 288 -8.67 -29.41 -20.10
CA SER A 288 -7.58 -29.57 -21.08
C SER A 288 -6.67 -30.78 -20.82
N ASN A 289 -6.98 -31.63 -19.83
CA ASN A 289 -6.14 -32.75 -19.40
C ASN A 289 -4.70 -32.36 -18.99
N GLU A 290 -4.53 -31.12 -18.51
CA GLU A 290 -3.24 -30.54 -18.08
C GLU A 290 -3.18 -30.39 -16.54
N SER A 291 -3.78 -31.33 -15.79
CA SER A 291 -3.89 -31.23 -14.32
C SER A 291 -2.54 -31.08 -13.61
N PHE A 292 -1.47 -31.72 -14.11
CA PHE A 292 -0.12 -31.58 -13.57
C PHE A 292 0.44 -30.16 -13.73
N LYS A 293 0.11 -29.48 -14.84
CA LYS A 293 0.53 -28.10 -15.09
C LYS A 293 -0.15 -27.14 -14.12
N TYR A 294 -1.42 -27.36 -13.78
CA TYR A 294 -2.10 -26.62 -12.71
C TYR A 294 -1.36 -26.76 -11.37
N ILE A 295 -0.97 -27.98 -10.99
CA ILE A 295 -0.22 -28.21 -9.75
C ILE A 295 1.14 -27.51 -9.78
N SER A 296 1.83 -27.51 -10.93
CA SER A 296 3.09 -26.77 -11.12
C SER A 296 2.90 -25.26 -10.93
N VAL A 297 1.95 -24.65 -11.65
CA VAL A 297 1.58 -23.23 -11.52
C VAL A 297 1.23 -22.89 -10.07
N LEU A 298 0.39 -23.70 -9.41
CA LEU A 298 -0.02 -23.48 -8.03
C LEU A 298 1.17 -23.56 -7.06
N THR A 299 2.11 -24.46 -7.30
CA THR A 299 3.34 -24.58 -6.50
C THR A 299 4.20 -23.33 -6.64
N THR A 300 4.40 -22.88 -7.88
CA THR A 300 5.12 -21.64 -8.20
C THR A 300 4.45 -20.43 -7.54
N PHE A 301 3.14 -20.28 -7.71
CA PHE A 301 2.35 -19.23 -7.08
C PHE A 301 2.51 -19.21 -5.56
N ARG A 302 2.38 -20.36 -4.89
CA ARG A 302 2.58 -20.47 -3.43
C ARG A 302 3.98 -20.07 -3.00
N ALA A 303 5.00 -20.36 -3.80
CA ALA A 303 6.37 -19.94 -3.54
C ALA A 303 6.52 -18.41 -3.66
N LEU A 304 5.93 -17.79 -4.69
CA LEU A 304 5.93 -16.32 -4.85
C LEU A 304 5.24 -15.62 -3.67
N LEU A 305 4.12 -16.14 -3.20
CA LEU A 305 3.42 -15.56 -2.04
C LEU A 305 4.24 -15.61 -0.74
N ARG A 306 5.28 -16.46 -0.63
CA ARG A 306 6.18 -16.45 0.54
C ARG A 306 7.04 -15.19 0.60
N MET A 307 7.24 -14.48 -0.52
CA MET A 307 8.08 -13.28 -0.59
C MET A 307 7.51 -12.09 0.21
N PHE A 308 6.21 -12.10 0.54
CA PHE A 308 5.57 -11.10 1.39
C PHE A 308 6.13 -11.02 2.82
N ILE A 309 6.77 -12.09 3.31
CA ILE A 309 7.30 -12.14 4.68
C ILE A 309 8.64 -11.39 4.79
N PRO A 310 9.70 -11.79 4.06
CA PRO A 310 11.00 -11.13 4.18
C PRO A 310 11.09 -9.79 3.44
N TYR A 311 10.29 -9.59 2.38
CA TYR A 311 10.57 -8.57 1.37
C TYR A 311 9.36 -7.76 0.88
N PRO A 312 8.44 -7.31 1.75
CA PRO A 312 7.21 -6.66 1.30
C PRO A 312 7.45 -5.35 0.51
N LYS A 313 8.59 -4.69 0.73
CA LYS A 313 8.97 -3.43 0.05
C LYS A 313 9.82 -3.63 -1.21
N LYS A 314 10.14 -4.86 -1.59
CA LYS A 314 10.88 -5.12 -2.84
C LYS A 314 10.01 -4.78 -4.05
N SER A 315 10.66 -4.42 -5.15
CA SER A 315 9.99 -4.24 -6.43
C SER A 315 9.72 -5.58 -7.10
N ILE A 316 8.70 -5.64 -7.94
CA ILE A 316 8.41 -6.81 -8.76
C ILE A 316 9.52 -7.07 -9.77
N GLU A 317 10.21 -6.02 -10.23
CA GLU A 317 11.40 -6.12 -11.07
C GLU A 317 12.48 -7.00 -10.42
N GLN A 318 12.75 -6.81 -9.14
CA GLN A 318 13.73 -7.64 -8.41
C GLN A 318 13.30 -9.11 -8.36
N VAL A 319 11.99 -9.37 -8.26
CA VAL A 319 11.45 -10.74 -8.28
C VAL A 319 11.58 -11.35 -9.67
N LEU A 320 11.17 -10.61 -10.70
CA LEU A 320 11.22 -11.08 -12.09
C LEU A 320 12.66 -11.33 -12.55
N ARG A 321 13.64 -10.53 -12.10
CA ARG A 321 15.06 -10.80 -12.38
C ARG A 321 15.56 -12.10 -11.75
N LEU A 322 15.05 -12.48 -10.57
CA LEU A 322 15.40 -13.74 -9.92
C LEU A 322 14.79 -14.95 -10.63
N LEU A 323 13.56 -14.80 -11.11
CA LEU A 323 12.86 -15.86 -11.82
C LEU A 323 13.40 -15.99 -13.26
N PHE A 324 13.43 -14.89 -14.00
CA PHE A 324 13.72 -14.84 -15.43
C PHE A 324 15.09 -14.19 -15.70
N ALA A 325 16.17 -14.82 -15.23
CA ALA A 325 17.53 -14.26 -15.20
C ALA A 325 18.08 -13.70 -16.54
N SER A 326 17.49 -14.05 -17.69
CA SER A 326 17.93 -13.60 -19.02
C SER A 326 16.83 -12.89 -19.83
N ARG A 327 15.68 -12.59 -19.22
CA ARG A 327 14.58 -11.93 -19.94
C ARG A 327 14.60 -10.42 -19.67
N PRO A 328 14.56 -9.56 -20.72
CA PRO A 328 14.47 -8.12 -20.54
C PRO A 328 13.21 -7.70 -19.76
N MET A 329 13.33 -6.70 -18.88
CA MET A 329 12.18 -6.21 -18.10
C MET A 329 11.09 -5.61 -19.00
N THR A 330 11.49 -5.05 -20.13
CA THR A 330 10.61 -4.45 -21.15
C THR A 330 9.70 -5.47 -21.85
N ASP A 331 9.99 -6.77 -21.76
CA ASP A 331 9.15 -7.83 -22.34
C ASP A 331 7.96 -8.22 -21.45
N PHE A 332 8.02 -7.93 -20.15
CA PHE A 332 7.01 -8.39 -19.21
C PHE A 332 5.64 -7.74 -19.36
N PRO A 333 5.52 -6.42 -19.63
CA PRO A 333 4.22 -5.80 -19.87
C PRO A 333 3.44 -6.45 -21.03
N SER A 334 4.12 -6.94 -22.07
CA SER A 334 3.45 -7.64 -23.19
C SER A 334 3.20 -9.11 -22.89
N ALA A 335 4.12 -9.77 -22.18
CA ALA A 335 4.01 -11.18 -21.82
C ALA A 335 2.95 -11.45 -20.74
N ILE A 336 2.79 -10.52 -19.81
CA ILE A 336 1.85 -10.56 -18.69
C ILE A 336 1.02 -9.26 -18.75
N PRO A 337 -0.08 -9.23 -19.52
CA PRO A 337 -0.86 -8.01 -19.72
C PRO A 337 -1.35 -7.35 -18.42
N SER A 338 -1.70 -8.15 -17.40
CA SER A 338 -2.09 -7.64 -16.08
C SER A 338 -0.95 -6.92 -15.34
N LEU A 339 0.31 -7.12 -15.74
CA LEU A 339 1.46 -6.39 -15.22
C LEU A 339 1.66 -5.03 -15.89
N ALA A 340 1.15 -4.86 -17.12
CA ALA A 340 1.31 -3.62 -17.88
C ALA A 340 0.69 -2.40 -17.18
N GLU A 341 -0.37 -2.63 -16.40
CA GLU A 341 -1.03 -1.58 -15.61
C GLU A 341 -0.12 -1.03 -14.49
N TYR A 342 0.85 -1.82 -14.03
CA TYR A 342 1.80 -1.45 -12.97
C TYR A 342 3.14 -0.98 -13.53
N ALA A 343 3.38 -1.16 -14.83
CA ALA A 343 4.58 -0.69 -15.50
C ALA A 343 4.54 0.83 -15.69
N THR A 344 5.69 1.49 -15.60
CA THR A 344 5.86 2.92 -15.86
C THR A 344 6.34 3.12 -17.30
N PRO A 345 5.48 3.63 -18.21
CA PRO A 345 5.90 3.97 -19.55
C PRO A 345 6.73 5.25 -19.56
N LYS A 346 7.55 5.39 -20.59
CA LYS A 346 8.41 6.55 -20.83
C LYS A 346 8.05 7.17 -22.17
N ILE A 347 8.10 8.49 -22.24
CA ILE A 347 7.89 9.27 -23.47
C ILE A 347 9.19 10.00 -23.82
N THR A 348 9.61 9.92 -25.08
CA THR A 348 10.81 10.60 -25.59
C THR A 348 10.59 11.10 -27.02
N VAL A 349 11.43 12.06 -27.41
CA VAL A 349 11.58 12.52 -28.80
C VAL A 349 12.94 12.11 -29.38
N ASP A 350 13.80 11.47 -28.58
CA ASP A 350 15.08 10.94 -29.04
C ASP A 350 14.89 9.55 -29.65
N ALA A 351 15.09 9.46 -30.96
CA ALA A 351 14.99 8.20 -31.70
C ALA A 351 16.07 7.19 -31.27
N LYS A 352 17.24 7.64 -30.79
CA LYS A 352 18.31 6.73 -30.33
C LYS A 352 17.92 6.04 -29.04
N GLU A 353 17.34 6.78 -28.11
CA GLU A 353 16.80 6.25 -26.87
C GLU A 353 15.67 5.25 -27.17
N ALA A 354 14.72 5.64 -28.02
CA ALA A 354 13.59 4.80 -28.40
C ALA A 354 14.00 3.52 -29.15
N ALA A 355 15.12 3.54 -29.89
CA ALA A 355 15.63 2.37 -30.60
C ALA A 355 16.02 1.21 -29.68
N SER A 356 16.30 1.49 -28.40
CA SER A 356 16.58 0.45 -27.39
C SER A 356 15.33 -0.25 -26.86
N TRP A 357 14.15 0.31 -27.12
CA TRP A 357 12.88 -0.19 -26.61
C TRP A 357 12.24 -1.17 -27.59
N LYS A 358 11.77 -2.31 -27.10
CA LYS A 358 11.15 -3.35 -27.95
C LYS A 358 9.70 -3.03 -28.33
N HIS A 359 8.94 -2.51 -27.39
CA HIS A 359 7.51 -2.21 -27.57
C HIS A 359 7.30 -0.70 -27.53
N VAL A 360 7.25 -0.09 -28.72
CA VAL A 360 7.15 1.37 -28.87
C VAL A 360 5.91 1.73 -29.68
N LYS A 361 5.12 2.67 -29.14
CA LYS A 361 4.09 3.40 -29.88
C LYS A 361 4.72 4.68 -30.41
N THR A 362 4.55 4.93 -31.70
CA THR A 362 5.12 6.10 -32.35
C THR A 362 4.12 6.78 -33.27
N ASN A 363 4.29 8.10 -33.40
CA ASN A 363 3.68 8.86 -34.48
C ASN A 363 4.75 9.11 -35.54
N ASN A 364 4.79 8.25 -36.56
CA ASN A 364 5.81 8.21 -37.64
C ASN A 364 6.09 9.56 -38.31
N ARG A 365 5.15 10.51 -38.25
CA ARG A 365 5.31 11.84 -38.87
C ARG A 365 6.03 12.86 -37.98
N ARG A 366 6.23 12.58 -36.69
CA ARG A 366 6.60 13.61 -35.70
C ARG A 366 7.69 13.20 -34.70
N GLY A 367 8.24 11.99 -34.80
CA GLY A 367 9.37 11.54 -33.98
C GLY A 367 9.09 11.49 -32.47
N VAL A 368 7.85 11.21 -32.08
CA VAL A 368 7.47 10.98 -30.67
C VAL A 368 7.35 9.49 -30.43
N PHE A 369 7.94 9.02 -29.34
CA PHE A 369 7.97 7.62 -28.96
C PHE A 369 7.47 7.46 -27.53
N VAL A 370 6.56 6.50 -27.32
CA VAL A 370 6.11 6.07 -26.00
C VAL A 370 6.40 4.58 -25.89
N GLY A 371 7.11 4.16 -24.85
CA GLY A 371 7.51 2.77 -24.67
C GLY A 371 7.86 2.43 -23.23
N TYR A 372 8.49 1.29 -23.04
CA TYR A 372 9.01 0.85 -21.74
C TYR A 372 10.53 0.83 -21.75
N ASP A 373 11.12 1.38 -20.70
CA ASP A 373 12.56 1.33 -20.43
C ASP A 373 12.90 0.15 -19.48
N MET A 374 14.19 -0.11 -19.27
CA MET A 374 14.70 -1.27 -18.52
C MET A 374 14.29 -1.32 -17.05
N ASP A 375 13.87 -0.19 -16.49
CA ASP A 375 13.43 0.01 -15.10
C ASP A 375 11.92 0.22 -14.97
N CYS A 376 11.13 -0.10 -16.02
CA CYS A 376 9.69 0.14 -16.06
C CYS A 376 8.89 -0.55 -14.94
N LEU A 377 9.48 -1.46 -14.16
CA LEU A 377 8.83 -2.19 -13.06
C LEU A 377 9.48 -1.90 -11.68
N ALA A 378 10.40 -0.94 -11.60
CA ALA A 378 11.13 -0.62 -10.38
C ALA A 378 10.21 -0.07 -9.26
N GLU A 379 9.20 0.71 -9.63
CA GLU A 379 8.25 1.35 -8.70
C GLU A 379 7.08 0.44 -8.27
N ALA A 380 6.89 -0.69 -8.95
CA ALA A 380 5.83 -1.64 -8.67
C ALA A 380 6.21 -2.56 -7.51
N THR A 381 5.84 -2.19 -6.28
CA THR A 381 6.18 -2.96 -5.06
C THR A 381 5.27 -4.17 -4.85
N LEU A 382 5.79 -5.22 -4.21
CA LEU A 382 5.03 -6.45 -3.92
C LEU A 382 3.74 -6.17 -3.11
N GLN A 383 3.81 -5.24 -2.15
CA GLN A 383 2.66 -4.83 -1.35
C GLN A 383 1.52 -4.24 -2.18
N ARG A 384 1.80 -3.61 -3.32
CA ARG A 384 0.80 -2.96 -4.18
C ARG A 384 0.15 -3.87 -5.20
N ILE A 385 0.69 -5.08 -5.38
CA ILE A 385 0.28 -5.95 -6.48
C ILE A 385 -0.80 -6.94 -6.01
N PRO A 386 -1.92 -7.08 -6.73
CA PRO A 386 -2.99 -8.04 -6.39
C PRO A 386 -2.51 -9.48 -6.52
N SER A 387 -3.09 -10.38 -5.72
CA SER A 387 -2.70 -11.79 -5.71
C SER A 387 -2.88 -12.47 -7.07
N LYS A 388 -3.87 -12.05 -7.87
CA LYS A 388 -4.04 -12.50 -9.26
C LYS A 388 -2.81 -12.28 -10.14
N LEU A 389 -2.08 -11.17 -9.95
CA LEU A 389 -0.91 -10.89 -10.77
C LEU A 389 0.25 -11.83 -10.44
N PHE A 390 0.40 -12.26 -9.18
CA PHE A 390 1.36 -13.30 -8.83
C PHE A 390 1.02 -14.64 -9.47
N TRP A 391 -0.27 -14.94 -9.63
CA TRP A 391 -0.70 -16.12 -10.38
C TRP A 391 -0.33 -16.01 -11.86
N ASP A 392 -0.54 -14.85 -12.48
CA ASP A 392 -0.18 -14.64 -13.89
C ASP A 392 1.35 -14.73 -14.11
N ILE A 393 2.14 -14.26 -13.15
CA ILE A 393 3.60 -14.47 -13.14
C ILE A 393 3.95 -15.96 -13.04
N ALA A 394 3.22 -16.72 -12.22
CA ALA A 394 3.44 -18.16 -12.09
C ALA A 394 3.08 -18.91 -13.39
N VAL A 395 1.98 -18.54 -14.05
CA VAL A 395 1.60 -19.08 -15.37
C VAL A 395 2.69 -18.76 -16.40
N GLU A 396 3.19 -17.52 -16.42
CA GLU A 396 4.24 -17.11 -17.34
C GLU A 396 5.57 -17.82 -17.08
N TRP A 397 5.89 -18.05 -15.81
CA TRP A 397 7.07 -18.81 -15.42
C TRP A 397 7.01 -20.24 -15.95
N GLU A 398 5.89 -20.95 -15.77
CA GLU A 398 5.74 -22.31 -16.29
C GLU A 398 5.87 -22.33 -17.82
N ARG A 399 5.24 -21.39 -18.53
CA ARG A 399 5.39 -21.27 -19.99
C ARG A 399 6.84 -21.07 -20.41
N TRP A 400 7.50 -20.05 -19.86
CA TRP A 400 8.87 -19.69 -20.19
C TRP A 400 9.87 -20.80 -19.87
N ARG A 401 9.69 -21.44 -18.72
CA ARG A 401 10.54 -22.55 -18.28
C ARG A 401 10.48 -23.71 -19.28
N HIS A 402 9.30 -24.07 -19.74
CA HIS A 402 9.14 -25.09 -20.78
C HIS A 402 9.78 -24.66 -22.10
N GLU A 403 9.54 -23.43 -22.56
CA GLU A 403 10.14 -22.89 -23.79
C GLU A 403 11.67 -22.89 -23.77
N LYS A 404 12.28 -22.68 -22.59
CA LYS A 404 13.73 -22.65 -22.39
C LYS A 404 14.32 -23.96 -21.90
N ASN A 405 13.53 -25.02 -21.78
CA ASN A 405 13.94 -26.32 -21.22
C ASN A 405 14.66 -26.20 -19.86
N LEU A 406 14.17 -25.31 -19.00
CA LEU A 406 14.78 -25.05 -17.69
C LEU A 406 14.31 -26.07 -16.63
N PRO A 407 15.21 -26.53 -15.74
CA PRO A 407 14.88 -27.46 -14.66
C PRO A 407 13.98 -26.83 -13.59
N ASP A 408 13.39 -27.66 -12.72
CA ASP A 408 12.62 -27.19 -11.56
C ASP A 408 13.53 -26.67 -10.45
N THR A 409 14.02 -25.44 -10.62
CA THR A 409 14.94 -24.83 -9.65
C THR A 409 14.33 -23.66 -8.93
N LEU A 410 13.02 -23.40 -9.09
CA LEU A 410 12.33 -22.29 -8.45
C LEU A 410 12.57 -22.27 -6.93
N SER A 411 12.57 -23.45 -6.32
CA SER A 411 12.88 -23.62 -4.90
C SER A 411 14.25 -23.06 -4.54
N LYS A 412 15.28 -23.42 -5.32
CA LYS A 412 16.66 -22.96 -5.15
C LYS A 412 16.77 -21.45 -5.40
N SER A 413 16.14 -20.94 -6.46
CA SER A 413 16.18 -19.52 -6.85
C SER A 413 15.48 -18.58 -5.87
N LEU A 414 14.49 -19.07 -5.12
CA LEU A 414 13.78 -18.31 -4.09
C LEU A 414 14.31 -18.54 -2.66
N GLY A 415 15.46 -19.22 -2.51
CA GLY A 415 16.12 -19.49 -1.22
C GLY A 415 15.80 -20.87 -0.64
N GLY A 416 16.17 -21.92 -1.38
CA GLY A 416 15.70 -23.32 -1.28
C GLY A 416 15.91 -24.13 0.00
N ALA A 417 16.19 -23.51 1.14
CA ALA A 417 16.33 -24.22 2.41
C ALA A 417 14.99 -24.62 3.08
N PHE A 418 13.83 -24.18 2.57
CA PHE A 418 12.53 -24.37 3.24
C PHE A 418 11.50 -25.20 2.44
N ILE A 419 11.88 -25.76 1.28
CA ILE A 419 10.96 -26.56 0.44
C ILE A 419 11.06 -28.06 0.71
N SER A 420 12.17 -28.54 1.29
CA SER A 420 12.29 -29.92 1.81
C SER A 420 11.17 -30.25 2.80
N ASP A 421 10.87 -29.33 3.71
CA ASP A 421 10.00 -29.57 4.86
C ASP A 421 8.53 -29.77 4.48
N MET A 422 8.10 -29.33 3.28
CA MET A 422 6.72 -29.47 2.84
C MET A 422 6.47 -30.73 1.99
N ASN A 423 7.48 -31.24 1.29
CA ASN A 423 7.35 -32.53 0.62
C ASN A 423 7.32 -33.65 1.67
N GLU A 424 8.11 -33.55 2.75
CA GLU A 424 8.03 -34.49 3.89
C GLU A 424 6.67 -34.46 4.62
N ALA A 425 5.95 -33.33 4.58
CA ALA A 425 4.64 -33.21 5.22
C ALA A 425 3.48 -33.82 4.42
N PHE A 426 3.69 -34.09 3.12
CA PHE A 426 2.68 -34.69 2.22
C PHE A 426 3.10 -36.02 1.60
N GLU A 427 4.34 -36.47 1.81
CA GLU A 427 4.68 -37.88 1.62
C GLU A 427 3.97 -38.70 2.70
N ALA A 428 3.14 -39.64 2.27
CA ALA A 428 2.62 -40.67 3.16
C ALA A 428 3.83 -41.37 3.79
N ARG A 429 3.98 -41.25 5.10
CA ARG A 429 4.91 -42.08 5.88
C ARG A 429 4.59 -43.53 5.51
N ARG A 430 5.48 -44.18 4.75
CA ARG A 430 5.41 -45.61 4.48
C ARG A 430 5.78 -46.40 5.72
#